data_AF-A0AA40SCM4-F1
#
_entry.id   AF-A0AA40SCM4-F1
#
_cell.length_a   1.000
_cell.length_b   1.000
_cell.length_c   1.000
_cell.angle_alpha   90.00
_cell.angle_beta   90.00
_cell.angle_gamma   90.00
#
_symmetry.space_group_name_H-M   'P 1'
#
loop_
_entity.id
_entity.type
_entity.pdbx_description
1 polymer ?
#
loop_
_entity_poly.entity_id
_entity_poly.type
_entity_poly.pdbx_seq_one_letter_code
_entity_poly.pdbx_strand_id
1 'polypeptide(L)'
;MHGRSGWGALAAFAAAGAVLLTGCRGGPQEDGLVGGRAAVSSATARPSGYGAVFLAVDECSSFGRTSFTEVSCTSERAAARVVARHDGTVRDGPRCPATTDFVLHISEQRPSFDEDGDGAVPRGYACMRHLQPPHPGDPGGGGGPRTIVGDCVYDLGDGKVRETACDGSGRHAPEFEVTKAVDDRSDCPASTALYVRLGGTAPVGCARPV
;
A
#
# COMPACT_ATOMS: atom_id res chain seq x y z
N MET A 1 35.89 29.05 29.46
CA MET A 1 37.05 28.93 30.39
C MET A 1 36.53 28.32 31.69
N HIS A 2 37.32 27.50 32.40
CA HIS A 2 36.98 26.36 33.29
C HIS A 2 36.90 25.04 32.48
N GLY A 3 37.75 24.02 32.59
CA GLY A 3 38.90 23.75 33.45
C GLY A 3 38.88 22.27 33.91
N ARG A 4 40.02 21.57 33.76
CA ARG A 4 40.40 20.20 34.21
C ARG A 4 40.17 19.10 33.16
N SER A 5 41.20 18.42 32.64
CA SER A 5 42.18 17.47 33.24
C SER A 5 41.86 16.10 32.61
N GLY A 6 42.74 15.26 32.06
CA GLY A 6 44.19 15.08 32.12
C GLY A 6 44.44 13.56 32.22
N TRP A 7 45.35 13.04 31.38
CA TRP A 7 45.91 11.66 31.36
C TRP A 7 45.06 10.56 30.68
N GLY A 8 45.60 9.65 29.87
CA GLY A 8 46.99 9.40 29.52
C GLY A 8 47.15 8.24 28.52
N ALA A 9 48.40 8.13 28.06
CA ALA A 9 49.12 6.97 27.51
C ALA A 9 48.47 6.04 26.46
N LEU A 10 49.10 6.11 25.28
CA LEU A 10 49.28 5.06 24.28
C LEU A 10 49.55 3.67 24.88
N ALA A 11 48.92 2.65 24.31
CA ALA A 11 49.49 1.31 24.23
C ALA A 11 48.96 0.59 22.98
N ALA A 12 49.84 0.43 21.99
CA ALA A 12 49.65 -0.45 20.86
C ALA A 12 49.88 -1.90 21.29
N PHE A 13 48.99 -2.81 20.88
CA PHE A 13 49.31 -4.23 20.78
C PHE A 13 48.72 -4.78 19.48
N ALA A 14 49.63 -5.02 18.54
CA ALA A 14 49.41 -5.85 17.38
C ALA A 14 49.45 -7.33 17.80
N ALA A 15 48.49 -8.12 17.34
CA ALA A 15 48.62 -9.57 17.29
C ALA A 15 47.88 -10.09 16.04
N ALA A 16 48.68 -10.39 15.01
CA ALA A 16 48.26 -11.13 13.84
C ALA A 16 48.04 -12.60 14.23
N GLY A 17 46.89 -13.16 13.86
CA GLY A 17 46.59 -14.58 13.97
C GLY A 17 46.23 -15.14 12.60
N ALA A 18 47.21 -15.66 11.88
CA ALA A 18 46.99 -16.48 10.69
C ALA A 18 46.61 -17.90 11.14
N VAL A 19 45.43 -18.37 10.76
CA VAL A 19 45.05 -19.79 10.88
C VAL A 19 44.98 -20.38 9.48
N LEU A 20 45.97 -21.21 9.17
CA LEU A 20 46.02 -22.12 8.02
C LEU A 20 45.80 -23.54 8.52
N LEU A 21 44.72 -24.20 8.09
CA LEU A 21 44.52 -25.66 8.10
C LEU A 21 43.61 -26.01 6.89
N THR A 22 44.17 -26.46 5.76
CA THR A 22 44.27 -27.87 5.28
C THR A 22 42.92 -28.60 5.20
N GLY A 23 42.33 -28.76 4.00
CA GLY A 23 42.29 -30.03 3.25
C GLY A 23 40.83 -30.55 3.19
N CYS A 24 40.20 -30.76 2.03
CA CYS A 24 40.37 -31.96 1.20
C CYS A 24 40.12 -31.67 -0.29
N ARG A 25 41.05 -32.10 -1.14
CA ARG A 25 40.79 -32.39 -2.56
C ARG A 25 40.73 -33.91 -2.72
N GLY A 26 39.66 -34.39 -3.36
CA GLY A 26 39.56 -35.74 -3.92
C GLY A 26 38.56 -35.72 -5.07
N GLY A 27 39.05 -35.87 -6.31
CA GLY A 27 38.24 -36.22 -7.49
C GLY A 27 37.93 -37.73 -7.52
N PRO A 28 37.32 -38.32 -8.58
CA PRO A 28 37.37 -37.89 -9.98
C PRO A 28 36.00 -37.79 -10.71
N GLN A 29 36.11 -37.22 -11.91
CA GLN A 29 35.17 -37.14 -13.02
C GLN A 29 34.89 -38.51 -13.63
N GLU A 30 33.61 -38.85 -13.89
CA GLU A 30 33.17 -39.62 -15.08
C GLU A 30 31.73 -39.19 -15.48
N ASP A 31 31.52 -39.22 -16.80
CA ASP A 31 30.48 -38.59 -17.58
C ASP A 31 29.07 -39.23 -17.51
N GLY A 32 28.05 -38.43 -17.86
CA GLY A 32 26.99 -38.94 -18.74
C GLY A 32 25.54 -38.85 -18.26
N LEU A 33 24.83 -37.90 -18.89
CA LEU A 33 23.46 -38.01 -19.43
C LEU A 33 22.23 -37.77 -18.53
N VAL A 34 21.58 -36.64 -18.86
CA VAL A 34 20.12 -36.45 -19.08
C VAL A 34 19.17 -36.79 -17.93
N GLY A 35 18.65 -35.74 -17.30
CA GLY A 35 17.46 -35.87 -16.45
C GLY A 35 17.08 -34.54 -15.83
N GLY A 36 16.34 -33.73 -16.58
CA GLY A 36 15.77 -32.48 -16.10
C GLY A 36 15.01 -32.68 -14.79
N ARG A 37 15.53 -32.08 -13.72
CA ARG A 37 14.70 -31.63 -12.60
C ARG A 37 14.92 -30.14 -12.52
N ALA A 38 13.90 -29.42 -12.97
CA ALA A 38 13.72 -28.02 -12.68
C ALA A 38 14.12 -27.81 -11.22
N ALA A 39 15.19 -27.04 -11.01
CA ALA A 39 15.36 -26.34 -9.75
C ALA A 39 14.11 -25.47 -9.65
N VAL A 40 13.11 -25.99 -8.94
CA VAL A 40 12.04 -25.19 -8.40
C VAL A 40 12.80 -24.15 -7.60
N SER A 41 12.92 -22.96 -8.18
CA SER A 41 13.30 -21.78 -7.41
C SER A 41 12.27 -21.77 -6.32
N SER A 42 12.69 -22.23 -5.13
CA SER A 42 11.99 -21.99 -3.90
C SER A 42 11.85 -20.48 -3.88
N ALA A 43 10.69 -20.00 -4.33
CA ALA A 43 10.26 -18.64 -4.07
C ALA A 43 10.36 -18.56 -2.55
N THR A 44 11.42 -17.90 -2.08
CA THR A 44 11.60 -17.63 -0.65
C THR A 44 10.25 -17.14 -0.18
N ALA A 45 9.61 -17.91 0.69
CA ALA A 45 8.35 -17.52 1.27
C ALA A 45 8.61 -16.15 1.86
N ARG A 46 8.09 -15.11 1.20
CA ARG A 46 8.24 -13.75 1.66
C ARG A 46 7.68 -13.78 3.08
N PRO A 47 8.44 -13.33 4.09
CA PRO A 47 7.99 -13.47 5.46
C PRO A 47 6.59 -12.84 5.53
N SER A 48 5.63 -13.66 5.97
CA SER A 48 4.22 -13.33 6.04
C SER A 48 3.82 -13.31 7.49
N GLY A 49 3.01 -12.32 7.86
CA GLY A 49 2.68 -12.03 9.24
C GLY A 49 3.24 -10.69 9.72
N TYR A 50 2.56 -10.18 10.73
CA TYR A 50 2.87 -8.96 11.46
C TYR A 50 4.38 -8.70 11.61
N GLY A 51 4.84 -7.56 11.08
CA GLY A 51 6.23 -7.09 11.21
C GLY A 51 7.24 -7.63 10.20
N ALA A 52 6.83 -8.51 9.27
CA ALA A 52 7.70 -8.99 8.19
C ALA A 52 7.90 -7.99 7.05
N VAL A 53 6.83 -7.27 6.69
CA VAL A 53 6.83 -6.12 5.77
C VAL A 53 5.76 -5.17 6.28
N PHE A 54 6.14 -3.93 6.60
CA PHE A 54 5.20 -2.96 7.15
C PHE A 54 3.98 -2.77 6.23
N LEU A 55 2.79 -3.11 6.75
CA LEU A 55 1.51 -3.06 6.04
C LEU A 55 1.55 -3.80 4.69
N ALA A 56 1.98 -5.06 4.73
CA ALA A 56 1.81 -5.98 3.60
C ALA A 56 0.33 -6.19 3.25
N VAL A 57 0.06 -6.75 2.06
CA VAL A 57 -1.31 -7.17 1.69
C VAL A 57 -1.83 -8.14 2.76
N ASP A 58 -3.10 -7.97 3.12
CA ASP A 58 -3.84 -8.69 4.17
C ASP A 58 -3.45 -8.36 5.63
N GLU A 59 -2.41 -7.56 5.88
CA GLU A 59 -2.11 -7.06 7.22
C GLU A 59 -3.08 -5.95 7.65
N CYS A 60 -3.23 -5.77 8.96
CA CYS A 60 -4.15 -4.79 9.54
C CYS A 60 -3.43 -3.62 10.19
N SER A 61 -4.11 -2.48 10.20
CA SER A 61 -3.68 -1.29 10.93
C SER A 61 -4.69 -0.88 11.99
N SER A 62 -4.21 -0.18 13.01
CA SER A 62 -5.04 0.48 14.01
C SER A 62 -5.81 1.68 13.44
N PHE A 63 -6.80 2.16 14.21
CA PHE A 63 -7.47 3.44 13.93
C PHE A 63 -6.50 4.61 14.11
N GLY A 64 -6.54 5.58 13.20
CA GLY A 64 -5.77 6.82 13.33
C GLY A 64 -6.06 7.78 12.18
N ARG A 65 -5.97 9.09 12.45
CA ARG A 65 -6.04 10.15 11.41
C ARG A 65 -4.66 10.62 10.98
N THR A 66 -3.64 10.37 11.80
CA THR A 66 -2.28 10.92 11.66
C THR A 66 -1.16 9.92 11.95
N SER A 67 -1.47 8.79 12.61
CA SER A 67 -0.53 7.71 12.89
C SER A 67 -1.26 6.38 12.77
N PHE A 68 -0.71 5.48 11.96
CA PHE A 68 -1.22 4.13 11.81
C PHE A 68 -0.15 3.17 12.29
N THR A 69 -0.54 2.26 13.17
CA THR A 69 0.34 1.19 13.62
C THR A 69 -0.18 -0.09 13.01
N GLU A 70 0.72 -0.89 12.46
CA GLU A 70 0.36 -2.27 12.11
C GLU A 70 -0.11 -2.99 13.38
N VAL A 71 -1.11 -3.84 13.28
CA VAL A 71 -1.62 -4.67 14.37
C VAL A 71 -2.11 -5.99 13.80
N SER A 72 -2.15 -7.05 14.62
CA SER A 72 -2.83 -8.28 14.22
C SER A 72 -4.30 -7.99 13.88
N CYS A 73 -4.81 -8.58 12.79
CA CYS A 73 -6.21 -8.42 12.38
C CYS A 73 -7.24 -8.95 13.40
N THR A 74 -6.84 -9.82 14.32
CA THR A 74 -7.72 -10.31 15.40
C THR A 74 -7.71 -9.40 16.63
N SER A 75 -6.86 -8.37 16.63
CA SER A 75 -6.80 -7.37 17.69
C SER A 75 -8.09 -6.55 17.74
N GLU A 76 -8.55 -6.24 18.95
CA GLU A 76 -9.60 -5.24 19.18
C GLU A 76 -9.25 -3.85 18.61
N ARG A 77 -7.96 -3.58 18.39
CA ARG A 77 -7.47 -2.31 17.82
C ARG A 77 -7.48 -2.31 16.30
N ALA A 78 -7.68 -3.45 15.64
CA ALA A 78 -7.66 -3.56 14.19
C ALA A 78 -8.84 -2.81 13.58
N ALA A 79 -8.55 -1.89 12.66
CA ALA A 79 -9.51 -0.97 12.07
C ALA A 79 -9.68 -1.17 10.58
N ALA A 80 -8.57 -1.45 9.89
CA ALA A 80 -8.54 -1.59 8.45
C ALA A 80 -7.52 -2.65 8.04
N ARG A 81 -7.77 -3.29 6.91
CA ARG A 81 -6.89 -4.26 6.25
C ARG A 81 -6.36 -3.68 4.95
N VAL A 82 -5.11 -4.00 4.63
CA VAL A 82 -4.49 -3.66 3.35
C VAL A 82 -5.04 -4.58 2.26
N VAL A 83 -5.73 -4.02 1.26
CA VAL A 83 -6.22 -4.77 0.09
C VAL A 83 -5.25 -4.73 -1.09
N ALA A 84 -4.36 -3.74 -1.12
CA ALA A 84 -3.25 -3.67 -2.07
C ALA A 84 -2.11 -2.81 -1.51
N ARG A 85 -0.87 -3.16 -1.87
CA ARG A 85 0.35 -2.43 -1.49
C ARG A 85 1.17 -2.15 -2.74
N HIS A 86 1.61 -0.90 -2.88
CA HIS A 86 2.38 -0.45 -4.03
C HIS A 86 3.55 0.41 -3.58
N ASP A 87 4.72 0.19 -4.18
CA ASP A 87 5.92 0.98 -3.90
C ASP A 87 5.89 2.33 -4.65
N GLY A 88 6.66 3.30 -4.16
CA GLY A 88 6.73 4.63 -4.75
C GLY A 88 5.59 5.55 -4.34
N THR A 89 5.15 6.45 -5.23
CA THR A 89 4.12 7.44 -4.92
C THR A 89 2.77 7.08 -5.55
N VAL A 90 1.67 7.47 -4.91
CA VAL A 90 0.30 7.28 -5.43
C VAL A 90 0.12 7.95 -6.80
N ARG A 91 0.81 9.07 -7.05
CA ARG A 91 0.65 9.86 -8.27
C ARG A 91 1.12 9.09 -9.52
N ASP A 92 2.21 8.37 -9.38
CA ASP A 92 2.91 7.73 -10.51
C ASP A 92 2.72 6.19 -10.50
N GLY A 93 1.99 5.66 -9.52
CA GLY A 93 1.79 4.22 -9.32
C GLY A 93 0.41 3.69 -9.77
N PRO A 94 0.19 2.37 -9.65
CA PRO A 94 -1.10 1.74 -9.94
C PRO A 94 -2.25 2.33 -9.13
N ARG A 95 -3.47 2.28 -9.66
CA ARG A 95 -4.64 2.73 -8.90
C ARG A 95 -5.05 1.66 -7.89
N CYS A 96 -5.43 2.10 -6.69
CA CYS A 96 -6.09 1.25 -5.73
C CYS A 96 -7.38 0.61 -6.30
N PRO A 97 -7.77 -0.57 -5.80
CA PRO A 97 -9.07 -1.18 -6.10
C PRO A 97 -10.21 -0.18 -5.92
N ALA A 98 -11.27 -0.34 -6.72
CA ALA A 98 -12.43 0.56 -6.75
C ALA A 98 -13.03 0.77 -5.36
N THR A 99 -13.16 -0.28 -4.56
CA THR A 99 -13.79 -0.30 -3.23
C THR A 99 -12.84 0.00 -2.07
N THR A 100 -11.73 0.68 -2.35
CA THR A 100 -10.79 1.11 -1.30
C THR A 100 -11.46 2.19 -0.45
N ASP A 101 -11.38 2.10 0.87
CA ASP A 101 -11.99 3.09 1.76
C ASP A 101 -11.08 4.31 1.94
N PHE A 102 -9.76 4.10 2.01
CA PHE A 102 -8.77 5.19 2.05
C PHE A 102 -7.38 4.72 1.63
N VAL A 103 -6.49 5.68 1.34
CA VAL A 103 -5.08 5.41 0.97
C VAL A 103 -4.14 5.90 2.05
N LEU A 104 -3.33 4.98 2.58
CA LEU A 104 -2.29 5.29 3.56
C LEU A 104 -0.96 5.47 2.84
N HIS A 105 -0.32 6.62 3.03
CA HIS A 105 0.99 6.90 2.45
C HIS A 105 2.09 6.45 3.42
N ILE A 106 3.00 5.61 2.93
CA ILE A 106 4.08 5.02 3.72
C ILE A 106 5.37 5.75 3.34
N SER A 107 5.91 6.49 4.29
CA SER A 107 7.21 7.15 4.13
C SER A 107 8.33 6.14 4.32
N GLU A 108 9.45 6.37 3.64
CA GLU A 108 10.65 5.57 3.90
C GLU A 108 11.11 5.77 5.34
N GLN A 109 11.33 4.67 6.06
CA GLN A 109 11.90 4.68 7.40
C GLN A 109 13.14 3.80 7.40
N ARG A 110 14.29 4.38 7.80
CA ARG A 110 15.52 3.64 8.07
C ARG A 110 15.88 3.89 9.54
N PRO A 111 15.75 2.89 10.42
CA PRO A 111 16.20 3.02 11.80
C PRO A 111 17.70 3.31 11.81
N SER A 112 18.16 4.26 12.64
CA SER A 112 19.58 4.66 12.73
C SER A 112 20.51 3.59 13.31
N PHE A 113 19.96 2.47 13.78
CA PHE A 113 20.67 1.36 14.44
C PHE A 113 20.55 0.03 13.68
N ASP A 114 20.06 0.07 12.45
CA ASP A 114 19.96 -1.12 11.60
C ASP A 114 21.29 -1.30 10.85
N GLU A 115 22.21 -2.06 11.46
CA GLU A 115 23.53 -2.39 10.89
C GLU A 115 23.43 -3.34 9.69
N ASP A 116 22.30 -4.04 9.51
CA ASP A 116 22.09 -5.07 8.49
C ASP A 116 21.18 -4.60 7.32
N GLY A 117 20.44 -3.50 7.50
CA GLY A 117 19.61 -2.86 6.48
C GLY A 117 18.30 -3.58 6.14
N ASP A 118 17.89 -4.55 6.97
CA ASP A 118 16.69 -5.38 6.79
C ASP A 118 15.41 -4.76 7.39
N GLY A 119 15.53 -3.72 8.20
CA GLY A 119 14.44 -2.96 8.82
C GLY A 119 13.97 -1.74 8.02
N ALA A 120 14.51 -1.51 6.82
CA ALA A 120 14.12 -0.39 5.98
C ALA A 120 12.70 -0.56 5.43
N VAL A 121 11.76 0.29 5.84
CA VAL A 121 10.41 0.33 5.25
C VAL A 121 10.48 1.08 3.93
N PRO A 122 10.21 0.44 2.78
CA PRO A 122 10.24 1.14 1.49
C PRO A 122 9.09 2.15 1.40
N ARG A 123 9.38 3.32 0.82
CA ARG A 123 8.33 4.29 0.48
C ARG A 123 7.26 3.63 -0.39
N GLY A 124 6.00 3.92 -0.10
CA GLY A 124 4.89 3.36 -0.86
C GLY A 124 3.54 3.89 -0.41
N TYR A 125 2.50 3.16 -0.76
CA TYR A 125 1.16 3.40 -0.26
C TYR A 125 0.37 2.09 -0.19
N ALA A 126 -0.54 2.05 0.78
CA ALA A 126 -1.45 0.95 1.01
C ALA A 126 -2.89 1.40 0.73
N CYS A 127 -3.59 0.60 -0.04
CA CYS A 127 -5.02 0.72 -0.28
C CYS A 127 -5.72 0.00 0.86
N MET A 128 -6.48 0.73 1.67
CA MET A 128 -7.03 0.23 2.92
C MET A 128 -8.53 0.01 2.79
N ARG A 129 -9.02 -1.04 3.43
CA ARG A 129 -10.45 -1.35 3.59
C ARG A 129 -10.75 -1.46 5.08
N HIS A 130 -11.75 -0.74 5.57
CA HIS A 130 -12.17 -0.91 6.96
C HIS A 130 -12.59 -2.35 7.24
N LEU A 131 -12.41 -2.80 8.47
CA LEU A 131 -12.90 -4.11 8.92
C LEU A 131 -14.40 -4.08 9.26
N GLN A 132 -14.93 -2.89 9.60
CA GLN A 132 -16.34 -2.68 9.88
C GLN A 132 -16.90 -1.48 9.09
N PRO A 133 -18.22 -1.44 8.83
CA PRO A 133 -18.88 -0.26 8.29
C PRO A 133 -18.71 0.99 9.17
N PRO A 134 -18.82 2.20 8.59
CA PRO A 134 -19.11 2.47 7.19
C PRO A 134 -17.90 2.23 6.28
N HIS A 135 -18.18 1.90 5.02
CA HIS A 135 -17.20 1.70 3.96
C HIS A 135 -17.30 2.82 2.91
N PRO A 136 -16.54 3.91 3.06
CA PRO A 136 -16.56 5.04 2.12
C PRO A 136 -16.29 4.67 0.66
N GLY A 137 -15.57 3.57 0.40
CA GLY A 137 -15.28 3.13 -0.96
C GLY A 137 -16.39 2.31 -1.61
N ASP A 138 -17.43 1.93 -0.88
CA ASP A 138 -18.57 1.22 -1.46
C ASP A 138 -19.49 2.16 -2.23
N PRO A 139 -20.20 1.66 -3.28
CA PRO A 139 -21.19 2.44 -4.00
C PRO A 139 -22.14 3.20 -3.07
N GLY A 140 -22.06 4.53 -3.14
CA GLY A 140 -22.91 5.44 -2.37
C GLY A 140 -22.49 5.66 -0.92
N GLY A 141 -21.37 5.07 -0.48
CA GLY A 141 -20.81 5.22 0.86
C GLY A 141 -20.29 6.63 1.14
N GLY A 142 -19.77 7.33 0.12
CA GLY A 142 -19.26 8.69 0.28
C GLY A 142 -17.88 8.73 0.92
N GLY A 143 -16.88 9.25 0.20
CA GLY A 143 -15.59 9.64 0.76
C GLY A 143 -14.44 8.67 0.50
N GLY A 144 -14.63 7.70 -0.40
CA GLY A 144 -13.55 6.88 -0.92
C GLY A 144 -12.52 7.70 -1.73
N PRO A 145 -11.35 7.12 -2.05
CA PRO A 145 -10.34 7.76 -2.88
C PRO A 145 -10.72 7.79 -4.36
N ARG A 146 -11.80 7.10 -4.75
CA ARG A 146 -12.25 6.96 -6.14
C ARG A 146 -13.76 7.06 -6.22
N THR A 147 -14.24 7.80 -7.21
CA THR A 147 -15.64 7.72 -7.64
C THR A 147 -15.83 6.53 -8.57
N ILE A 148 -16.89 5.76 -8.33
CA ILE A 148 -17.29 4.54 -9.04
C ILE A 148 -18.78 4.58 -9.37
N VAL A 149 -19.28 3.55 -10.05
CA VAL A 149 -20.71 3.41 -10.34
C VAL A 149 -21.48 3.13 -9.05
N GLY A 150 -22.60 3.80 -8.88
CA GLY A 150 -23.48 3.82 -7.71
C GLY A 150 -23.12 4.90 -6.69
N ASP A 151 -22.06 5.68 -6.92
CA ASP A 151 -21.73 6.82 -6.07
C ASP A 151 -22.59 8.03 -6.38
N CYS A 152 -22.88 8.78 -5.32
CA CYS A 152 -23.52 10.07 -5.44
C CYS A 152 -22.49 11.20 -5.42
N VAL A 153 -22.73 12.22 -6.24
CA VAL A 153 -21.88 13.39 -6.36
C VAL A 153 -22.71 14.66 -6.29
N TYR A 154 -22.04 15.76 -5.92
CA TYR A 154 -22.55 17.12 -6.06
C TYR A 154 -21.60 17.93 -6.94
N ASP A 155 -22.14 18.91 -7.66
CA ASP A 155 -21.37 19.78 -8.52
C ASP A 155 -20.58 20.80 -7.70
N LEU A 156 -19.31 21.00 -8.04
CA LEU A 156 -18.44 22.03 -7.47
C LEU A 156 -18.33 23.27 -8.39
N GLY A 157 -18.94 23.22 -9.57
CA GLY A 157 -18.69 24.15 -10.66
C GLY A 157 -17.46 23.76 -11.48
N ASP A 158 -17.26 24.46 -12.60
CA ASP A 158 -16.14 24.26 -13.54
C ASP A 158 -15.97 22.82 -14.05
N GLY A 159 -17.08 22.07 -14.12
CA GLY A 159 -17.08 20.66 -14.54
C GLY A 159 -16.39 19.72 -13.55
N LYS A 160 -16.25 20.13 -12.28
CA LYS A 160 -15.71 19.31 -11.20
C LYS A 160 -16.85 18.83 -10.32
N VAL A 161 -16.73 17.60 -9.88
CA VAL A 161 -17.69 17.00 -8.95
C VAL A 161 -16.96 16.49 -7.73
N ARG A 162 -17.68 16.33 -6.63
CA ARG A 162 -17.18 15.65 -5.44
C ARG A 162 -18.20 14.64 -4.97
N GLU A 163 -17.71 13.50 -4.53
CA GLU A 163 -18.51 12.44 -3.92
C GLU A 163 -19.16 12.90 -2.61
N THR A 164 -20.34 12.38 -2.33
CA THR A 164 -21.02 12.48 -1.04
C THR A 164 -21.82 11.20 -0.80
N ALA A 165 -22.18 10.92 0.46
CA ALA A 165 -22.98 9.76 0.81
C ALA A 165 -24.38 9.87 0.17
N CYS A 166 -24.83 8.81 -0.49
CA CYS A 166 -26.12 8.79 -1.19
C CYS A 166 -27.31 8.88 -0.24
N ASP A 167 -27.16 8.48 1.02
CA ASP A 167 -28.21 8.56 2.05
C ASP A 167 -28.42 9.98 2.61
N GLY A 168 -27.63 10.96 2.15
CA GLY A 168 -27.71 12.35 2.61
C GLY A 168 -27.06 12.60 3.98
N SER A 169 -26.37 11.62 4.57
CA SER A 169 -25.63 11.78 5.83
C SER A 169 -24.34 12.63 5.68
N GLY A 170 -23.91 12.86 4.43
CA GLY A 170 -22.76 13.68 4.10
C GLY A 170 -22.94 15.18 4.39
N ARG A 171 -21.84 15.94 4.33
CA ARG A 171 -21.86 17.41 4.51
C ARG A 171 -22.67 18.13 3.43
N HIS A 172 -22.77 17.54 2.24
CA HIS A 172 -23.50 18.06 1.10
C HIS A 172 -24.53 17.01 0.67
N ALA A 173 -25.72 17.47 0.32
CA ALA A 173 -26.73 16.58 -0.23
C ALA A 173 -26.25 16.00 -1.58
N PRO A 174 -26.59 14.74 -1.89
CA PRO A 174 -26.35 14.19 -3.22
C PRO A 174 -27.19 14.92 -4.26
N GLU A 175 -26.61 15.23 -5.41
CA GLU A 175 -27.31 15.87 -6.54
C GLU A 175 -27.47 14.90 -7.71
N PHE A 176 -26.46 14.05 -7.96
CA PHE A 176 -26.46 13.08 -9.04
C PHE A 176 -25.92 11.72 -8.59
N GLU A 177 -26.44 10.64 -9.16
CA GLU A 177 -25.93 9.27 -9.00
C GLU A 177 -25.23 8.83 -10.30
N VAL A 178 -24.00 8.32 -10.20
CA VAL A 178 -23.28 7.73 -11.33
C VAL A 178 -23.85 6.34 -11.62
N THR A 179 -24.68 6.21 -12.64
CA THR A 179 -25.41 4.94 -12.91
C THR A 179 -24.70 3.98 -13.84
N LYS A 180 -23.75 4.49 -14.64
CA LYS A 180 -23.03 3.69 -15.63
C LYS A 180 -21.63 4.23 -15.84
N ALA A 181 -20.69 3.34 -16.16
CA ALA A 181 -19.39 3.69 -16.69
C ALA A 181 -19.27 3.19 -18.14
N VAL A 182 -18.79 4.04 -19.03
CA VAL A 182 -18.61 3.75 -20.46
C VAL A 182 -17.27 4.30 -20.97
N ASP A 183 -16.91 3.90 -22.19
CA ASP A 183 -15.67 4.32 -22.82
C ASP A 183 -15.80 5.73 -23.42
N ASP A 184 -16.92 6.04 -24.08
CA ASP A 184 -17.21 7.35 -24.68
C ASP A 184 -18.53 7.95 -24.19
N ARG A 185 -18.63 9.28 -24.20
CA ARG A 185 -19.85 10.01 -23.79
C ARG A 185 -21.08 9.66 -24.63
N SER A 186 -20.90 9.29 -25.89
CA SER A 186 -21.99 8.88 -26.78
C SER A 186 -22.64 7.55 -26.39
N ASP A 187 -21.96 6.72 -25.60
CA ASP A 187 -22.48 5.45 -25.08
C ASP A 187 -23.33 5.62 -23.80
N CYS A 188 -23.35 6.84 -23.26
CA CYS A 188 -24.20 7.15 -22.12
C CYS A 188 -25.68 7.20 -22.50
N PRO A 189 -26.58 6.73 -21.62
CA PRO A 189 -28.02 6.86 -21.84
C PRO A 189 -28.46 8.31 -22.04
N ALA A 190 -29.52 8.53 -22.81
CA ALA A 190 -30.10 9.87 -23.02
C ALA A 190 -30.56 10.57 -21.73
N SER A 191 -30.79 9.81 -20.65
CA SER A 191 -31.11 10.32 -19.31
C SER A 191 -29.91 10.90 -18.55
N THR A 192 -28.71 10.88 -19.15
CA THR A 192 -27.50 11.40 -18.52
C THR A 192 -27.55 12.91 -18.47
N ALA A 193 -27.49 13.46 -17.25
CA ALA A 193 -27.47 14.90 -17.01
C ALA A 193 -26.05 15.42 -16.73
N LEU A 194 -25.14 14.55 -16.29
CA LEU A 194 -23.78 14.92 -15.89
C LEU A 194 -22.78 13.83 -16.28
N TYR A 195 -21.65 14.25 -16.85
CA TYR A 195 -20.53 13.36 -17.17
C TYR A 195 -19.45 13.46 -16.10
N VAL A 196 -19.14 12.35 -15.44
CA VAL A 196 -18.12 12.27 -14.39
C VAL A 196 -16.87 11.61 -14.93
N ARG A 197 -15.69 12.13 -14.61
CA ARG A 197 -14.43 11.45 -14.96
C ARG A 197 -14.16 10.33 -13.95
N LEU A 198 -14.23 9.10 -14.41
CA LEU A 198 -13.92 7.91 -13.62
C LEU A 198 -12.50 7.43 -13.88
N GLY A 199 -12.05 6.50 -13.05
CA GLY A 199 -10.80 5.76 -13.26
C GLY A 199 -11.04 4.37 -13.82
N GLY A 200 -10.06 3.82 -14.54
CA GLY A 200 -10.11 2.47 -15.08
C GLY A 200 -10.29 2.48 -16.59
N THR A 201 -10.82 1.38 -17.14
CA THR A 201 -11.00 1.18 -18.58
C THR A 201 -12.20 1.92 -19.15
N ALA A 202 -13.22 2.19 -18.33
CA ALA A 202 -14.41 2.97 -18.67
C ALA A 202 -14.36 4.35 -17.98
N PRO A 203 -13.69 5.35 -18.57
CA PRO A 203 -13.38 6.62 -17.92
C PRO A 203 -14.55 7.60 -17.84
N VAL A 204 -15.69 7.32 -18.48
CA VAL A 204 -16.85 8.22 -18.51
C VAL A 204 -17.97 7.66 -17.64
N GLY A 205 -18.27 8.36 -16.54
CA GLY A 205 -19.43 8.11 -15.69
C GLY A 205 -20.65 8.85 -16.22
N CYS A 206 -21.75 8.14 -16.41
CA CYS A 206 -23.04 8.67 -16.81
C CYS A 206 -23.90 8.89 -15.55
N ALA A 207 -24.04 10.15 -15.12
CA ALA A 207 -24.77 10.50 -13.93
C ALA A 207 -26.15 11.11 -14.23
N ARG A 208 -27.13 10.77 -13.39
CA ARG A 208 -28.51 11.30 -13.44
C ARG A 208 -28.85 11.97 -12.11
N PRO A 209 -29.82 12.89 -12.06
CA PRO A 209 -30.28 13.46 -10.80
C PRO A 209 -30.80 12.37 -9.84
N VAL A 210 -30.54 12.54 -8.55
CA VAL A 210 -31.08 11.66 -7.48
C VAL A 210 -32.52 12.00 -7.11
#